data_AF-A0A2U3KPD1-F1
#
_entry.id   AF-A0A2U3KPD1-F1
#
_cell.length_a   1.000
_cell.length_b   1.000
_cell.length_c   1.000
_cell.angle_alpha   90.00
_cell.angle_beta   90.00
_cell.angle_gamma   90.00
#
_symmetry.space_group_name_H-M   'P 1'
#
loop_
_entity.id
_entity.type
_entity.pdbx_description
1 polymer ?
#
loop_
_entity_poly.entity_id
_entity_poly.type
_entity_poly.pdbx_seq_one_letter_code
_entity_poly.pdbx_strand_id
1 'polypeptide(L)'
;MEARNQLYTRETQKQIGELNRLGWYHSIQLPDGQVIQGLQSLEQLRTRLAQFPIPQDLTGKRVLDIGAWDGWFSFEMERRGAEVVAVDSAEHTQFRVARELLGSKVDYRIADICRLSSRDIGRFDIVLFFGVLYHVKHPLLALETVCDLTTDMAFVESFVTDDGADLSVPPLMEFYETTELRGQFDNWVGPNASCLLAFCRTAGFARVRLESVLDHRAHVSCFRRWDGEPGTAPAPYITCVENSVSRDHTFSSLADDYVSLWFKTGQDQLTCDEVFPEIGGYGSRPVIVHATGGDGWHANCKLPTRLDPGWYEVKLRVRDSAFSNSVRIGVDVPVVAQAFLPVSGSSFLAIRLVTDGRSWERYRVNTGMDACVSLWVAGLPDPCDRAHVRVRLNGADLPAIFVSSHDREGLSQVNALLPAGLPAGPGWIALIFGESQSEAVGLELV
;
A
#
# COMPACT_ATOMS: atom_id res chain seq x y z
N MET A 1 31.93 29.57 -7.11
CA MET A 1 30.56 29.46 -7.62
C MET A 1 29.65 30.10 -6.60
N GLU A 2 29.09 31.27 -6.91
CA GLU A 2 28.10 31.90 -6.04
C GLU A 2 26.77 31.16 -6.25
N ALA A 3 26.24 30.55 -5.20
CA ALA A 3 24.92 29.93 -5.25
C ALA A 3 23.85 31.00 -5.52
N ARG A 4 22.77 30.62 -6.21
CA ARG A 4 21.68 31.51 -6.65
C ARG A 4 20.98 32.25 -5.50
N ASN A 5 21.14 31.82 -4.23
CA ASN A 5 20.64 32.53 -3.06
C ASN A 5 21.74 32.72 -1.98
N GLN A 6 22.29 33.94 -1.90
CA GLN A 6 23.43 34.28 -1.05
C GLN A 6 23.13 34.22 0.46
N LEU A 7 21.87 34.38 0.89
CA LEU A 7 21.51 34.36 2.32
C LEU A 7 21.55 32.94 2.88
N TYR A 8 20.86 31.99 2.23
CA TYR A 8 20.90 30.58 2.64
C TYR A 8 22.32 30.02 2.65
N THR A 9 23.13 30.43 1.68
CA THR A 9 24.52 29.98 1.56
C THR A 9 25.35 30.34 2.80
N ARG A 10 25.18 31.55 3.35
CA ARG A 10 25.92 31.99 4.54
C ARG A 10 25.50 31.21 5.79
N GLU A 11 24.20 30.99 5.96
CA GLU A 11 23.68 30.23 7.09
C GLU A 11 24.12 28.77 7.05
N THR A 12 24.03 28.13 5.88
CA THR A 12 24.54 26.76 5.70
C THR A 12 26.04 26.68 5.94
N GLN A 13 26.84 27.62 5.43
CA GLN A 13 28.28 27.66 5.68
C GLN A 13 28.60 27.79 7.18
N LYS A 14 27.82 28.58 7.92
CA LYS A 14 27.94 28.68 9.38
C LYS A 14 27.62 27.34 10.05
N GLN A 15 26.53 26.68 9.66
CA GLN A 15 26.14 25.37 10.19
C GLN A 15 27.18 24.29 9.89
N ILE A 16 27.72 24.26 8.67
CA ILE A 16 28.82 23.35 8.30
C ILE A 16 30.07 23.62 9.14
N GLY A 17 30.42 24.91 9.35
CA GLY A 17 31.53 25.29 10.21
C GLY A 17 31.35 24.85 11.66
N GLU A 18 30.14 25.01 12.21
CA GLU A 18 29.79 24.55 13.55
C GLU A 18 29.79 23.02 13.65
N LEU A 19 29.26 22.32 12.65
CA LEU A 19 29.27 20.86 12.57
C LEU A 19 30.71 20.32 12.52
N ASN A 20 31.57 20.91 11.70
CA ASN A 20 32.99 20.54 11.63
C ASN A 20 33.72 20.79 12.95
N ARG A 21 33.31 21.80 13.72
CA ARG A 21 33.87 22.12 15.03
C ARG A 21 33.39 21.15 16.11
N LEU A 22 32.10 20.79 16.09
CA LEU A 22 31.48 19.92 17.10
C LEU A 22 31.78 18.45 16.83
N GLY A 23 31.81 18.05 15.55
CA GLY A 23 31.96 16.67 15.11
C GLY A 23 30.68 15.83 15.23
N TRP A 24 29.58 16.40 15.72
CA TRP A 24 28.29 15.74 15.98
C TRP A 24 27.13 16.58 15.44
N TYR A 25 26.18 15.95 14.76
CA TYR A 25 24.96 16.59 14.27
C TYR A 25 23.87 16.53 15.32
N HIS A 26 23.74 15.40 16.01
CA HIS A 26 22.76 15.24 17.08
C HIS A 26 23.45 15.37 18.45
N SER A 27 22.87 16.18 19.34
CA SER A 27 23.26 16.12 20.75
C SER A 27 22.77 14.81 21.37
N ILE A 28 23.61 14.14 22.16
CA ILE A 28 23.29 12.82 22.75
C ILE A 28 23.49 12.89 24.27
N GLN A 29 22.44 12.52 25.01
CA GLN A 29 22.51 12.38 26.47
C GLN A 29 22.96 10.97 26.84
N LEU A 30 24.06 10.87 27.58
CA LEU A 30 24.64 9.61 28.04
C LEU A 30 23.95 9.12 29.34
N PRO A 31 24.11 7.83 29.70
CA PRO A 31 23.44 7.25 30.88
C PRO A 31 23.83 7.90 32.21
N ASP A 32 25.02 8.52 32.28
CA ASP A 32 25.53 9.24 33.45
C ASP A 32 25.05 10.71 33.53
N GLY A 33 24.23 11.14 32.55
CA GLY A 33 23.68 12.49 32.47
C GLY A 33 24.54 13.48 31.70
N GLN A 34 25.75 13.11 31.27
CA GLN A 34 26.56 13.96 30.39
C GLN A 34 25.90 14.13 29.02
N VAL A 35 26.17 15.24 28.34
CA VAL A 35 25.62 15.52 27.01
C VAL A 35 26.76 15.80 26.03
N ILE A 36 26.85 14.94 25.02
CA ILE A 36 27.65 15.21 23.82
C ILE A 36 26.91 16.30 23.03
N GLN A 37 27.59 17.43 22.80
CA GLN A 37 26.99 18.58 22.11
C GLN A 37 27.09 18.40 20.60
N GLY A 38 25.94 18.33 19.94
CA GLY A 38 25.83 18.34 18.48
C GLY A 38 25.22 19.64 17.96
N LEU A 39 25.22 19.79 16.63
CA LEU A 39 24.62 20.93 15.94
C LEU A 39 23.14 21.13 16.34
N GLN A 40 22.39 20.03 16.47
CA GLN A 40 21.01 20.02 16.95
C GLN A 40 20.97 19.72 18.44
N SER A 41 20.34 20.60 19.21
CA SER A 41 20.18 20.45 20.65
C SER A 41 19.17 19.34 20.99
N LEU A 42 19.25 18.80 22.20
CA LEU A 42 18.27 17.81 22.70
C LEU A 42 16.83 18.35 22.67
N GLU A 43 16.65 19.65 22.92
CA GLU A 43 15.34 20.31 22.87
C GLU A 43 14.78 20.36 21.44
N GLN A 44 15.62 20.71 20.46
CA GLN A 44 15.24 20.71 19.04
C GLN A 44 14.86 19.31 18.59
N LEU A 45 15.63 18.30 18.97
CA LEU A 45 15.38 16.90 18.60
C LEU A 45 14.06 16.38 19.19
N ARG A 46 13.81 16.66 20.47
CA ARG A 46 12.53 16.34 21.13
C ARG A 46 11.36 17.08 20.48
N THR A 47 11.54 18.36 20.12
CA THR A 47 10.51 19.17 19.46
C THR A 47 10.15 18.61 18.09
N ARG A 48 11.15 18.21 17.29
CA ARG A 48 10.95 17.55 15.99
C ARG A 48 10.19 16.24 16.15
N LEU A 49 10.63 15.38 17.08
CA LEU A 49 9.98 14.09 17.31
C LEU A 49 8.52 14.25 17.79
N ALA A 50 8.25 15.28 18.60
CA ALA A 50 6.91 15.58 19.13
C ALA A 50 5.91 16.05 18.06
N GLN A 51 6.36 16.37 16.84
CA GLN A 51 5.44 16.68 15.72
C GLN A 51 4.71 15.45 15.21
N PHE A 52 5.22 14.25 15.52
CA PHE A 52 4.67 13.00 15.04
C PHE A 52 3.88 12.29 16.16
N PRO A 53 2.76 11.63 15.82
CA PRO A 53 1.98 10.83 16.77
C PRO A 53 2.63 9.45 17.03
N ILE A 54 3.94 9.42 17.29
CA ILE A 54 4.66 8.17 17.60
C ILE A 54 4.33 7.75 19.04
N PRO A 55 3.88 6.51 19.27
CA PRO A 55 3.63 6.02 20.62
C PRO A 55 4.85 6.16 21.54
N GLN A 56 4.58 6.40 22.83
CA GLN A 56 5.65 6.48 23.85
C GLN A 56 6.17 5.10 24.24
N ASP A 57 5.31 4.09 24.23
CA ASP A 57 5.68 2.69 24.42
C ASP A 57 5.73 2.00 23.04
N LEU A 58 6.91 1.52 22.69
CA LEU A 58 7.19 0.79 21.45
C LEU A 58 7.60 -0.66 21.75
N THR A 59 7.30 -1.18 22.95
CA THR A 59 7.57 -2.56 23.32
C THR A 59 6.95 -3.52 22.30
N GLY A 60 7.78 -4.41 21.75
CA GLY A 60 7.36 -5.40 20.76
C GLY A 60 7.18 -4.84 19.34
N LYS A 61 7.51 -3.57 19.11
CA LYS A 61 7.50 -2.94 17.78
C LYS A 61 8.87 -3.00 17.13
N ARG A 62 8.89 -3.17 15.82
CA ARG A 62 10.09 -3.02 14.98
C ARG A 62 10.07 -1.65 14.32
N VAL A 63 11.16 -0.89 14.48
CA VAL A 63 11.31 0.45 13.93
C VAL A 63 12.51 0.52 12.98
N LEU A 64 12.34 1.16 11.84
CA LEU A 64 13.41 1.48 10.91
C LEU A 64 13.68 2.98 10.91
N ASP A 65 14.93 3.38 11.06
CA ASP A 65 15.38 4.78 10.95
C ASP A 65 16.28 4.94 9.70
N ILE A 66 15.79 5.66 8.69
CA ILE A 66 16.50 5.85 7.41
C ILE A 66 17.13 7.24 7.39
N GLY A 67 18.45 7.30 7.16
CA GLY A 67 19.25 8.52 7.27
C GLY A 67 19.61 8.84 8.71
N ALA A 68 20.00 7.82 9.48
CA ALA A 68 20.14 7.93 10.92
C ALA A 68 21.26 8.87 11.38
N TRP A 69 22.27 9.14 10.54
CA TRP A 69 23.43 9.98 10.86
C TRP A 69 24.12 9.52 12.17
N ASP A 70 24.08 10.32 13.25
CA ASP A 70 24.63 9.94 14.57
C ASP A 70 23.68 9.04 15.40
N GLY A 71 22.43 8.86 14.98
CA GLY A 71 21.51 7.86 15.55
C GLY A 71 20.58 8.31 16.67
N TRP A 72 20.43 9.61 16.96
CA TRP A 72 19.60 10.04 18.09
C TRP A 72 18.16 9.53 18.03
N PHE A 73 17.51 9.59 16.86
CA PHE A 73 16.15 9.07 16.70
C PHE A 73 16.13 7.54 16.88
N SER A 74 17.08 6.82 16.30
CA SER A 74 17.26 5.39 16.51
C SER A 74 17.34 5.01 18.00
N PHE A 75 18.20 5.69 18.76
CA PHE A 75 18.37 5.42 20.20
C PHE A 75 17.15 5.82 21.02
N GLU A 76 16.44 6.89 20.63
CA GLU A 76 15.20 7.28 21.29
C GLU A 76 14.08 6.26 21.05
N MET A 77 13.99 5.65 19.86
CA MET A 77 13.05 4.57 19.58
C MET A 77 13.39 3.30 20.38
N GLU A 78 14.68 2.94 20.47
CA GLU A 78 15.14 1.82 21.29
C GLU A 78 14.84 2.05 22.78
N ARG A 79 15.08 3.28 23.28
CA ARG A 79 14.76 3.68 24.67
C ARG A 79 13.28 3.52 24.99
N ARG A 80 12.41 3.64 23.99
CA ARG A 80 10.95 3.42 24.09
C ARG A 80 10.55 1.94 23.97
N GLY A 81 11.49 1.02 23.80
CA GLY A 81 11.26 -0.43 23.81
C GLY A 81 11.23 -1.11 22.44
N ALA A 82 11.49 -0.37 21.35
CA ALA A 82 11.51 -0.94 20.01
C ALA A 82 12.75 -1.82 19.73
N GLU A 83 12.59 -2.80 18.85
CA GLU A 83 13.70 -3.36 18.08
C GLU A 83 13.99 -2.42 16.91
N VAL A 84 15.22 -1.88 16.85
CA VAL A 84 15.55 -0.81 15.90
C VAL A 84 16.62 -1.26 14.90
N VAL A 85 16.34 -1.03 13.63
CA VAL A 85 17.32 -1.05 12.54
C VAL A 85 17.54 0.40 12.09
N ALA A 86 18.80 0.82 12.05
CA ALA A 86 19.20 2.14 11.56
C ALA A 86 19.98 1.97 10.26
N VAL A 87 19.67 2.80 9.26
CA VAL A 87 20.30 2.72 7.94
C VAL A 87 20.77 4.09 7.50
N ASP A 88 21.97 4.16 6.93
CA ASP A 88 22.48 5.37 6.30
C ASP A 88 23.26 5.02 5.02
N SER A 89 23.33 5.95 4.06
CA SER A 89 24.04 5.72 2.79
C SER A 89 25.56 5.77 2.95
N ALA A 90 26.04 6.38 4.04
CA ALA A 90 27.44 6.45 4.42
C ALA A 90 27.67 5.93 5.84
N GLU A 91 28.90 5.55 6.14
CA GLU A 91 29.31 5.19 7.49
C GLU A 91 29.53 6.43 8.35
N HIS A 92 28.86 6.49 9.51
CA HIS A 92 29.06 7.54 10.51
C HIS A 92 29.75 6.96 11.75
N THR A 93 31.01 7.34 11.97
CA THR A 93 31.80 6.85 13.11
C THR A 93 31.17 7.21 14.45
N GLN A 94 30.53 8.36 14.51
CA GLN A 94 29.81 8.92 15.64
C GLN A 94 28.64 8.04 16.06
N PHE A 95 27.90 7.45 15.10
CA PHE A 95 26.85 6.49 15.41
C PHE A 95 27.41 5.31 16.23
N ARG A 96 28.53 4.73 15.78
CA ARG A 96 29.16 3.59 16.47
C ARG A 96 29.61 3.97 17.88
N VAL A 97 30.24 5.14 18.03
CA VAL A 97 30.67 5.66 19.33
C VAL A 97 29.47 5.88 20.26
N ALA A 98 28.41 6.53 19.79
CA ALA A 98 27.20 6.74 20.58
C ALA A 98 26.54 5.43 20.98
N ARG A 99 26.45 4.47 20.05
CA ARG A 99 25.91 3.13 20.31
C ARG A 99 26.68 2.42 21.42
N GLU A 100 28.00 2.48 21.40
CA GLU A 100 28.86 1.90 22.45
C GLU A 100 28.65 2.61 23.81
N LEU A 101 28.68 3.94 23.82
CA LEU A 101 28.52 4.73 25.05
C LEU A 101 27.14 4.58 25.70
N LEU A 102 26.10 4.36 24.89
CA LEU A 102 24.74 4.14 25.35
C LEU A 102 24.46 2.67 25.72
N GLY A 103 25.37 1.74 25.39
CA GLY A 103 25.11 0.30 25.51
C GLY A 103 23.97 -0.19 24.61
N SER A 104 23.77 0.50 23.49
CA SER A 104 22.65 0.30 22.56
C SER A 104 22.83 -0.98 21.73
N LYS A 105 21.70 -1.61 21.39
CA LYS A 105 21.61 -2.82 20.56
C LYS A 105 21.10 -2.52 19.14
N VAL A 106 20.85 -1.26 18.80
CA VAL A 106 20.42 -0.85 17.45
C VAL A 106 21.30 -1.54 16.39
N ASP A 107 20.66 -2.16 15.40
CA ASP A 107 21.34 -2.76 14.26
C ASP A 107 21.61 -1.68 13.20
N TYR A 108 22.85 -1.24 13.10
CA TYR A 108 23.26 -0.17 12.18
C TYR A 108 23.84 -0.75 10.89
N ARG A 109 23.26 -0.37 9.75
CA ARG A 109 23.61 -0.87 8.42
C ARG A 109 23.92 0.27 7.47
N ILE A 110 24.89 0.05 6.58
CA ILE A 110 25.20 1.00 5.50
C ILE A 110 24.48 0.53 4.25
N ALA A 111 23.47 1.28 3.80
CA ALA A 111 22.72 0.97 2.59
C ALA A 111 22.01 2.20 2.01
N ASP A 112 21.77 2.15 0.70
CA ASP A 112 21.04 3.19 -0.05
C ASP A 112 19.54 2.85 -0.07
N ILE A 113 18.70 3.80 0.35
CA ILE A 113 17.24 3.65 0.37
C ILE A 113 16.67 3.22 -0.98
N CYS A 114 17.19 3.71 -2.10
CA CYS A 114 16.69 3.34 -3.43
C CYS A 114 17.06 1.89 -3.84
N ARG A 115 17.85 1.18 -3.02
CA ARG A 115 18.26 -0.21 -3.25
C ARG A 115 17.83 -1.16 -2.13
N LEU A 116 17.21 -0.64 -1.06
CA LEU A 116 16.70 -1.48 0.02
C LEU A 116 15.49 -2.31 -0.44
N SER A 117 15.36 -3.48 0.16
CA SER A 117 14.16 -4.30 0.02
C SER A 117 13.76 -4.94 1.36
N SER A 118 12.47 -5.22 1.50
CA SER A 118 11.95 -5.99 2.63
C SER A 118 12.56 -7.40 2.74
N ARG A 119 13.15 -7.93 1.68
CA ARG A 119 13.89 -9.22 1.71
C ARG A 119 15.23 -9.12 2.43
N ASP A 120 15.87 -7.95 2.41
CA ASP A 120 17.21 -7.75 2.99
C ASP A 120 17.14 -7.45 4.49
N ILE A 121 16.12 -6.69 4.90
CA ILE A 121 16.03 -6.12 6.26
C ILE A 121 14.71 -6.43 6.98
N GLY A 122 13.78 -7.11 6.32
CA GLY A 122 12.42 -7.34 6.82
C GLY A 122 11.52 -6.10 6.67
N ARG A 123 10.33 -6.17 7.26
CA ARG A 123 9.39 -5.04 7.35
C ARG A 123 9.24 -4.56 8.79
N PHE A 124 8.82 -3.32 8.97
CA PHE A 124 8.79 -2.63 10.25
C PHE A 124 7.38 -2.13 10.55
N ASP A 125 7.00 -2.11 11.82
CA ASP A 125 5.75 -1.47 12.24
C ASP A 125 5.81 0.03 11.92
N ILE A 126 6.95 0.65 12.22
CA ILE A 126 7.17 2.08 12.06
C ILE A 126 8.42 2.35 11.23
N VAL A 127 8.34 3.25 10.26
CA VAL A 127 9.51 3.73 9.50
C VAL A 127 9.67 5.24 9.67
N LEU A 128 10.86 5.68 10.06
CA LEU A 128 11.26 7.09 10.11
C LEU A 128 12.06 7.44 8.85
N PHE A 129 11.65 8.50 8.16
CA PHE A 129 12.31 8.99 6.96
C PHE A 129 12.51 10.49 7.06
N PHE A 130 13.49 10.89 7.89
CA PHE A 130 13.66 12.28 8.32
C PHE A 130 14.83 12.97 7.64
N GLY A 131 14.56 14.02 6.87
CA GLY A 131 15.60 14.84 6.27
C GLY A 131 16.34 14.18 5.10
N VAL A 132 15.76 13.14 4.48
CA VAL A 132 16.42 12.37 3.41
C VAL A 132 15.85 12.62 2.01
N LEU A 133 14.53 12.88 1.90
CA LEU A 133 13.84 12.91 0.61
C LEU A 133 14.44 13.91 -0.40
N TYR A 134 14.88 15.09 0.06
CA TYR A 134 15.47 16.10 -0.83
C TYR A 134 16.91 15.77 -1.26
N HIS A 135 17.56 14.78 -0.62
CA HIS A 135 18.88 14.28 -0.99
C HIS A 135 18.85 13.14 -2.03
N VAL A 136 17.68 12.61 -2.38
CA VAL A 136 17.55 11.53 -3.37
C VAL A 136 17.14 12.03 -4.75
N LYS A 137 17.77 11.48 -5.80
CA LYS A 137 17.40 11.75 -7.21
C LYS A 137 16.06 11.15 -7.63
N HIS A 138 15.62 10.11 -6.94
CA HIS A 138 14.42 9.35 -7.25
C HIS A 138 13.45 9.38 -6.04
N PRO A 139 12.83 10.53 -5.73
CA PRO A 139 12.04 10.71 -4.50
C PRO A 139 10.86 9.73 -4.40
N LEU A 140 10.14 9.48 -5.50
CA LEU A 140 9.03 8.52 -5.50
C LEU A 140 9.50 7.08 -5.29
N LEU A 141 10.61 6.65 -5.91
CA LEU A 141 11.18 5.32 -5.68
C LEU A 141 11.59 5.13 -4.21
N ALA A 142 12.18 6.17 -3.59
CA ALA A 142 12.52 6.13 -2.18
C ALA A 142 11.25 5.99 -1.31
N LEU A 143 10.20 6.77 -1.58
CA LEU A 143 8.94 6.69 -0.84
C LEU A 143 8.19 5.37 -1.05
N GLU A 144 8.23 4.79 -2.26
CA GLU A 144 7.70 3.44 -2.52
C GLU A 144 8.45 2.39 -1.71
N THR A 145 9.77 2.54 -1.56
CA THR A 145 10.58 1.66 -0.71
C THR A 145 10.26 1.85 0.76
N VAL A 146 10.08 3.09 1.23
CA VAL A 146 9.57 3.37 2.58
C VAL A 146 8.21 2.70 2.79
N CYS A 147 7.31 2.79 1.81
CA CYS A 147 5.99 2.20 1.87
C CYS A 147 6.01 0.66 1.89
N ASP A 148 6.89 0.03 1.10
CA ASP A 148 7.16 -1.43 1.14
C ASP A 148 7.65 -1.88 2.52
N LEU A 149 8.62 -1.17 3.09
CA LEU A 149 9.20 -1.51 4.39
C LEU A 149 8.24 -1.28 5.56
N THR A 150 7.09 -0.63 5.34
CA THR A 150 6.14 -0.26 6.39
C THR A 150 4.94 -1.21 6.45
N THR A 151 4.64 -1.72 7.66
CA THR A 151 3.43 -2.52 7.93
C THR A 151 2.31 -1.75 8.59
N ASP A 152 2.59 -0.69 9.35
CA ASP A 152 1.58 0.13 10.01
C ASP A 152 1.68 1.61 9.60
N MET A 153 2.75 2.30 10.02
CA MET A 153 2.89 3.75 9.80
C MET A 153 4.31 4.18 9.43
N ALA A 154 4.42 5.24 8.62
CA ALA A 154 5.68 5.89 8.32
C ALA A 154 5.59 7.37 8.63
N PHE A 155 6.70 7.95 9.09
CA PHE A 155 6.82 9.36 9.41
C PHE A 155 7.87 9.98 8.50
N VAL A 156 7.44 10.94 7.69
CA VAL A 156 8.28 11.61 6.70
C VAL A 156 8.52 13.04 7.15
N GLU A 157 9.79 13.42 7.28
CA GLU A 157 10.20 14.81 7.44
C GLU A 157 11.01 15.22 6.20
N SER A 158 10.63 16.31 5.55
CA SER A 158 11.37 16.84 4.40
C SER A 158 11.27 18.35 4.31
N PHE A 159 12.26 18.96 3.67
CA PHE A 159 12.13 20.33 3.20
C PHE A 159 10.91 20.47 2.29
N VAL A 160 10.19 21.58 2.45
CA VAL A 160 9.12 22.06 1.56
C VAL A 160 9.31 23.54 1.21
N THR A 161 8.86 23.94 0.03
CA THR A 161 9.05 25.32 -0.47
C THR A 161 8.05 26.34 0.11
N ASP A 162 7.00 25.87 0.79
CA ASP A 162 5.93 26.67 1.39
C ASP A 162 5.84 26.47 2.92
N ASP A 163 4.82 27.05 3.54
CA ASP A 163 4.52 26.93 4.97
C ASP A 163 3.38 25.92 5.27
N GLY A 164 2.87 25.25 4.23
CA GLY A 164 1.77 24.28 4.33
C GLY A 164 0.41 24.87 4.73
N ALA A 165 0.24 26.20 4.72
CA ALA A 165 -1.01 26.84 5.14
C ALA A 165 -2.17 26.62 4.14
N ASP A 166 -1.87 26.48 2.84
CA ASP A 166 -2.86 26.25 1.80
C ASP A 166 -2.55 24.97 1.00
N LEU A 167 -3.21 23.88 1.36
CA LEU A 167 -3.08 22.59 0.68
C LEU A 167 -3.90 22.49 -0.62
N SER A 168 -4.66 23.53 -0.99
CA SER A 168 -5.37 23.59 -2.27
C SER A 168 -4.46 23.99 -3.44
N VAL A 169 -3.27 24.53 -3.13
CA VAL A 169 -2.25 24.83 -4.12
C VAL A 169 -1.88 23.54 -4.89
N PRO A 170 -1.75 23.60 -6.22
CA PRO A 170 -1.35 22.45 -7.01
C PRO A 170 -0.04 21.83 -6.52
N PRO A 171 0.11 20.50 -6.56
CA PRO A 171 1.39 19.83 -6.34
C PRO A 171 2.48 20.38 -7.26
N LEU A 172 3.50 21.01 -6.69
CA LEU A 172 4.66 21.52 -7.41
C LEU A 172 5.95 20.97 -6.79
N MET A 173 6.94 20.70 -7.64
CA MET A 173 8.27 20.29 -7.23
C MET A 173 9.31 21.11 -7.98
N GLU A 174 10.13 21.84 -7.23
CA GLU A 174 11.33 22.46 -7.77
C GLU A 174 12.41 21.40 -7.97
N PHE A 175 13.12 21.49 -9.10
CA PHE A 175 14.32 20.70 -9.36
C PHE A 175 15.56 21.56 -9.15
N TYR A 176 16.53 21.04 -8.42
CA TYR A 176 17.79 21.70 -8.10
C TYR A 176 18.90 21.00 -8.88
N GLU A 177 19.44 21.71 -9.87
CA GLU A 177 20.52 21.19 -10.73
C GLU A 177 21.89 21.34 -10.05
N THR A 178 22.05 22.36 -9.22
CA THR A 178 23.34 22.74 -8.64
C THR A 178 23.24 22.92 -7.13
N THR A 179 23.18 24.15 -6.65
CA THR A 179 23.29 24.52 -5.22
C THR A 179 22.15 25.43 -4.78
N GLU A 180 21.05 25.43 -5.54
CA GLU A 180 19.87 26.27 -5.32
C GLU A 180 19.29 26.08 -3.92
N LEU A 181 19.23 24.84 -3.43
CA LEU A 181 18.81 24.55 -2.07
C LEU A 181 20.00 24.63 -1.11
N ARG A 182 20.05 25.73 -0.34
CA ARG A 182 20.98 25.91 0.78
C ARG A 182 22.47 25.84 0.43
N GLY A 183 22.85 26.00 -0.84
CA GLY A 183 24.27 25.98 -1.23
C GLY A 183 24.89 24.57 -1.30
N GLN A 184 24.07 23.53 -1.20
CA GLN A 184 24.49 22.12 -1.17
C GLN A 184 24.27 21.47 -2.53
N PHE A 185 25.24 20.69 -3.00
CA PHE A 185 25.24 20.09 -4.35
C PHE A 185 24.49 18.76 -4.42
N ASP A 186 24.15 18.19 -3.28
CA ASP A 186 23.51 16.89 -3.10
C ASP A 186 22.02 17.02 -2.77
N ASN A 187 21.43 18.21 -2.99
CA ASN A 187 20.00 18.46 -2.94
C ASN A 187 19.42 18.45 -4.36
N TRP A 188 18.36 17.67 -4.59
CA TRP A 188 17.81 17.46 -5.93
C TRP A 188 16.42 18.06 -6.13
N VAL A 189 15.59 18.04 -5.09
CA VAL A 189 14.17 18.43 -5.22
C VAL A 189 13.63 19.18 -4.00
N GLY A 190 12.70 20.09 -4.24
CA GLY A 190 11.95 20.83 -3.23
C GLY A 190 10.46 20.81 -3.55
N PRO A 191 9.68 19.84 -3.01
CA PRO A 191 8.23 19.84 -3.18
C PRO A 191 7.58 20.95 -2.35
N ASN A 192 6.43 21.47 -2.77
CA ASN A 192 5.54 22.16 -1.84
C ASN A 192 4.79 21.13 -0.95
N ALA A 193 4.14 21.57 0.12
CA ALA A 193 3.48 20.64 1.06
C ALA A 193 2.43 19.75 0.36
N SER A 194 1.63 20.31 -0.55
CA SER A 194 0.65 19.57 -1.35
C SER A 194 1.29 18.44 -2.18
N CYS A 195 2.46 18.72 -2.79
CA CYS A 195 3.25 17.75 -3.54
C CYS A 195 3.83 16.65 -2.67
N LEU A 196 4.37 17.00 -1.49
CA LEU A 196 4.88 16.00 -0.55
C LEU A 196 3.78 15.01 -0.10
N LEU A 197 2.58 15.52 0.20
CA LEU A 197 1.44 14.68 0.53
C LEU A 197 1.00 13.81 -0.66
N ALA A 198 1.02 14.36 -1.87
CA ALA A 198 0.71 13.62 -3.10
C ALA A 198 1.72 12.50 -3.34
N PHE A 199 3.02 12.76 -3.17
CA PHE A 199 4.08 11.75 -3.27
C PHE A 199 3.85 10.59 -2.31
N CYS A 200 3.52 10.88 -1.05
CA CYS A 200 3.24 9.84 -0.06
C CYS A 200 2.01 9.00 -0.47
N ARG A 201 0.94 9.60 -0.98
CA ARG A 201 -0.23 8.84 -1.49
C ARG A 201 0.13 7.99 -2.70
N THR A 202 0.86 8.55 -3.67
CA THR A 202 1.31 7.86 -4.89
C THR A 202 2.24 6.68 -4.58
N ALA A 203 3.04 6.79 -3.53
CA ALA A 203 3.90 5.71 -3.04
C ALA A 203 3.12 4.49 -2.51
N GLY A 204 1.81 4.63 -2.26
CA GLY A 204 0.93 3.53 -1.85
C GLY A 204 0.47 3.58 -0.39
N PHE A 205 0.61 4.72 0.30
CA PHE A 205 -0.01 4.90 1.62
C PHE A 205 -1.50 5.19 1.50
N ALA A 206 -2.31 4.47 2.27
CA ALA A 206 -3.77 4.60 2.28
C ALA A 206 -4.20 5.99 2.76
N ARG A 207 -3.56 6.46 3.84
CA ARG A 207 -3.84 7.78 4.43
C ARG A 207 -2.55 8.54 4.66
N VAL A 208 -2.63 9.85 4.45
CA VAL A 208 -1.50 10.77 4.61
C VAL A 208 -2.03 12.04 5.27
N ARG A 209 -1.38 12.49 6.34
CA ARG A 209 -1.74 13.69 7.09
C ARG A 209 -0.52 14.59 7.27
N LEU A 210 -0.67 15.88 6.95
CA LEU A 210 0.29 16.90 7.37
C LEU A 210 0.06 17.22 8.84
N GLU A 211 1.07 17.04 9.67
CA GLU A 211 0.99 17.35 11.10
C GLU A 211 1.40 18.81 11.37
N SER A 212 2.52 19.25 10.79
CA SER A 212 2.97 20.63 10.89
C SER A 212 4.02 20.96 9.82
N VAL A 213 4.25 22.25 9.61
CA VAL A 213 5.44 22.77 8.92
C VAL A 213 6.18 23.71 9.87
N LEU A 214 7.45 23.39 10.18
CA LEU A 214 8.30 24.22 11.03
C LEU A 214 9.58 24.56 10.27
N ASP A 215 9.85 25.85 10.06
CA ASP A 215 11.04 26.34 9.35
C ASP A 215 11.27 25.61 8.00
N HIS A 216 10.23 25.61 7.16
CA HIS A 216 10.22 24.92 5.85
C HIS A 216 10.45 23.40 5.93
N ARG A 217 10.21 22.76 7.08
CA ARG A 217 10.22 21.30 7.24
C ARG A 217 8.81 20.82 7.51
N ALA A 218 8.26 20.05 6.59
CA ALA A 218 6.98 19.40 6.76
C ALA A 218 7.14 18.08 7.52
N HIS A 219 6.21 17.82 8.44
CA HIS A 219 6.08 16.58 9.19
C HIS A 219 4.82 15.87 8.73
N VAL A 220 4.98 14.73 8.06
CA VAL A 220 3.88 14.00 7.42
C VAL A 220 3.77 12.60 8.02
N SER A 221 2.57 12.25 8.49
CA SER A 221 2.23 10.90 8.94
C SER A 221 1.56 10.13 7.81
N CYS A 222 2.05 8.94 7.54
CA CYS A 222 1.59 8.03 6.49
C CYS A 222 1.12 6.72 7.12
N PHE A 223 0.00 6.17 6.65
CA PHE A 223 -0.60 4.95 7.20
C PHE A 223 -0.89 3.94 6.11
N ARG A 224 -0.62 2.66 6.40
CA ARG A 224 -0.86 1.53 5.48
C ARG A 224 -2.32 1.05 5.48
N ARG A 225 -3.12 1.52 6.43
CA ARG A 225 -4.54 1.12 6.60
C ARG A 225 -5.46 2.34 6.66
N TRP A 226 -6.71 2.10 6.26
CA TRP A 226 -7.81 3.04 6.49
C TRP A 226 -8.05 3.24 7.99
N ASP A 227 -8.62 4.39 8.33
CA ASP A 227 -9.17 4.66 9.64
C ASP A 227 -10.66 4.30 9.70
N GLY A 228 -11.17 4.27 10.93
CA GLY A 228 -12.57 4.02 11.22
C GLY A 228 -12.94 2.55 11.09
N GLU A 229 -13.81 2.12 11.99
CA GLU A 229 -14.48 0.83 11.85
C GLU A 229 -15.51 0.89 10.70
N PRO A 230 -15.77 -0.23 10.02
CA PRO A 230 -16.88 -0.31 9.07
C PRO A 230 -18.18 0.10 9.76
N GLY A 231 -18.98 0.92 9.07
CA GLY A 231 -20.28 1.30 9.60
C GLY A 231 -21.33 0.23 9.32
N THR A 232 -22.60 0.59 9.54
CA THR A 232 -23.74 -0.34 9.44
C THR A 232 -24.60 -0.12 8.20
N ALA A 233 -24.28 0.86 7.36
CA ALA A 233 -25.02 1.07 6.12
C ALA A 233 -24.86 -0.14 5.18
N PRO A 234 -25.83 -0.39 4.26
CA PRO A 234 -25.80 -1.55 3.38
C PRO A 234 -24.47 -1.68 2.63
N ALA A 235 -23.89 -2.88 2.70
CA ALA A 235 -22.60 -3.17 2.08
C ALA A 235 -22.68 -3.02 0.55
N PRO A 236 -21.64 -2.45 -0.10
CA PRO A 236 -21.48 -2.58 -1.53
C PRO A 236 -21.23 -4.05 -1.90
N TYR A 237 -21.46 -4.42 -3.16
CA TYR A 237 -21.21 -5.77 -3.66
C TYR A 237 -20.19 -5.72 -4.79
N ILE A 238 -19.00 -6.31 -4.57
CA ILE A 238 -18.00 -6.46 -5.63
C ILE A 238 -18.48 -7.52 -6.61
N THR A 239 -18.54 -7.14 -7.89
CA THR A 239 -18.97 -8.00 -8.99
C THR A 239 -17.80 -8.54 -9.81
N CYS A 240 -16.67 -7.82 -9.87
CA CYS A 240 -15.47 -8.27 -10.57
C CYS A 240 -14.23 -7.52 -10.03
N VAL A 241 -13.06 -8.18 -10.04
CA VAL A 241 -11.77 -7.59 -9.70
C VAL A 241 -10.74 -8.01 -10.74
N GLU A 242 -10.19 -7.06 -11.48
CA GLU A 242 -9.25 -7.35 -12.57
C GLU A 242 -8.07 -6.36 -12.56
N ASN A 243 -6.99 -6.71 -13.25
CA ASN A 243 -5.87 -5.82 -13.50
C ASN A 243 -6.30 -4.71 -14.46
N SER A 244 -6.09 -3.45 -14.09
CA SER A 244 -6.56 -2.30 -14.86
C SER A 244 -5.90 -2.16 -16.23
N VAL A 245 -4.72 -2.74 -16.44
CA VAL A 245 -3.94 -2.65 -17.68
C VAL A 245 -4.16 -3.88 -18.55
N SER A 246 -3.85 -5.08 -18.04
CA SER A 246 -4.00 -6.33 -18.80
C SER A 246 -5.45 -6.77 -18.96
N ARG A 247 -6.36 -6.29 -18.09
CA ARG A 247 -7.77 -6.69 -18.00
C ARG A 247 -7.97 -8.18 -17.70
N ASP A 248 -6.98 -8.81 -17.08
CA ASP A 248 -7.05 -10.19 -16.60
C ASP A 248 -6.94 -10.24 -15.07
N HIS A 249 -6.71 -11.41 -14.49
CA HIS A 249 -6.56 -11.59 -13.04
C HIS A 249 -5.10 -11.82 -12.64
N THR A 250 -4.15 -11.39 -13.47
CA THR A 250 -2.73 -11.48 -13.17
C THR A 250 -2.25 -10.17 -12.55
N PHE A 251 -1.58 -10.28 -11.41
CA PHE A 251 -1.04 -9.14 -10.68
C PHE A 251 0.43 -9.41 -10.35
N SER A 252 1.26 -8.40 -10.52
CA SER A 252 2.69 -8.45 -10.26
C SER A 252 3.08 -7.49 -9.15
N SER A 253 3.78 -7.98 -8.12
CA SER A 253 4.30 -7.11 -7.05
C SER A 253 5.50 -6.26 -7.50
N LEU A 254 6.09 -6.60 -8.65
CA LEU A 254 7.25 -5.93 -9.24
C LEU A 254 6.87 -4.86 -10.26
N ALA A 255 5.62 -4.86 -10.72
CA ALA A 255 5.08 -3.83 -11.60
C ALA A 255 4.32 -2.77 -10.79
N ASP A 256 4.13 -1.59 -11.38
CA ASP A 256 3.22 -0.57 -10.83
C ASP A 256 1.77 -0.90 -11.23
N ASP A 257 1.30 -2.09 -10.82
CA ASP A 257 0.01 -2.62 -11.21
C ASP A 257 -1.14 -1.90 -10.49
N TYR A 258 -2.27 -1.80 -11.20
CA TYR A 258 -3.51 -1.23 -10.69
C TYR A 258 -4.62 -2.28 -10.70
N VAL A 259 -5.48 -2.21 -9.70
CA VAL A 259 -6.62 -3.09 -9.50
C VAL A 259 -7.90 -2.32 -9.82
N SER A 260 -8.66 -2.85 -10.78
CA SER A 260 -10.00 -2.41 -11.15
C SER A 260 -11.04 -3.18 -10.35
N LEU A 261 -11.79 -2.45 -9.53
CA LEU A 261 -12.87 -2.94 -8.69
C LEU A 261 -14.20 -2.52 -9.31
N TRP A 262 -14.95 -3.49 -9.81
CA TRP A 262 -16.32 -3.31 -10.28
C TRP A 262 -17.26 -3.70 -9.15
N PHE A 263 -18.18 -2.80 -8.78
CA PHE A 263 -19.07 -3.05 -7.64
C PHE A 263 -20.42 -2.36 -7.81
N LYS A 264 -21.39 -2.81 -7.02
CA LYS A 264 -22.73 -2.23 -6.93
C LYS A 264 -23.00 -1.66 -5.56
N THR A 265 -23.72 -0.54 -5.49
CA THR A 265 -24.21 0.02 -4.22
C THR A 265 -25.40 0.92 -4.46
N GLY A 266 -26.29 1.00 -3.47
CA GLY A 266 -27.40 1.96 -3.47
C GLY A 266 -26.97 3.40 -3.18
N GLN A 267 -25.70 3.62 -2.82
CA GLN A 267 -25.15 4.95 -2.61
C GLN A 267 -24.74 5.60 -3.94
N ASP A 268 -24.99 6.89 -4.08
CA ASP A 268 -24.69 7.67 -5.29
C ASP A 268 -23.55 8.67 -5.08
N GLN A 269 -23.15 9.31 -6.19
CA GLN A 269 -22.15 10.40 -6.24
C GLN A 269 -20.84 10.10 -5.50
N LEU A 270 -20.38 8.85 -5.53
CA LEU A 270 -19.15 8.45 -4.86
C LEU A 270 -17.93 9.12 -5.48
N THR A 271 -17.05 9.58 -4.61
CA THR A 271 -15.73 10.14 -4.94
C THR A 271 -14.61 9.21 -4.49
N CYS A 272 -13.36 9.49 -4.89
CA CYS A 272 -12.19 8.73 -4.45
C CYS A 272 -11.95 8.79 -2.93
N ASP A 273 -12.51 9.78 -2.23
CA ASP A 273 -12.43 9.93 -0.77
C ASP A 273 -13.49 9.12 -0.02
N GLU A 274 -14.44 8.54 -0.73
CA GLU A 274 -15.61 7.84 -0.16
C GLU A 274 -15.60 6.34 -0.47
N VAL A 275 -14.60 5.84 -1.19
CA VAL A 275 -14.42 4.43 -1.51
C VAL A 275 -13.12 3.97 -0.87
N PHE A 276 -13.20 2.91 -0.06
CA PHE A 276 -12.11 2.43 0.78
C PHE A 276 -11.77 0.97 0.47
N PRO A 277 -11.04 0.68 -0.63
CA PRO A 277 -10.56 -0.66 -0.95
C PRO A 277 -9.52 -1.17 0.03
N GLU A 278 -9.65 -2.43 0.42
CA GLU A 278 -8.66 -3.16 1.21
C GLU A 278 -8.20 -4.38 0.42
N ILE A 279 -6.88 -4.50 0.23
CA ILE A 279 -6.23 -5.61 -0.47
C ILE A 279 -5.16 -6.16 0.46
N GLY A 280 -5.29 -7.42 0.87
CA GLY A 280 -4.32 -8.08 1.74
C GLY A 280 -4.14 -7.40 3.11
N GLY A 281 -5.19 -6.76 3.64
CA GLY A 281 -5.15 -6.04 4.91
C GLY A 281 -4.55 -4.62 4.83
N TYR A 282 -4.19 -4.16 3.63
CA TYR A 282 -3.73 -2.79 3.37
C TYR A 282 -4.79 -1.98 2.65
N GLY A 283 -4.92 -0.71 3.01
CA GLY A 283 -5.79 0.22 2.29
C GLY A 283 -5.14 0.64 0.98
N SER A 284 -5.92 0.75 -0.10
CA SER A 284 -5.43 1.29 -1.37
C SER A 284 -6.34 2.40 -1.88
N ARG A 285 -5.79 3.61 -1.98
CA ARG A 285 -6.56 4.79 -2.35
C ARG A 285 -6.97 4.72 -3.83
N PRO A 286 -8.27 4.91 -4.15
CA PRO A 286 -8.70 5.03 -5.52
C PRO A 286 -8.07 6.25 -6.20
N VAL A 287 -7.57 6.06 -7.42
CA VAL A 287 -7.15 7.15 -8.31
C VAL A 287 -8.31 7.62 -9.21
N ILE A 288 -9.27 6.73 -9.47
CA ILE A 288 -10.47 7.00 -10.26
C ILE A 288 -11.64 6.29 -9.59
N VAL A 289 -12.77 6.97 -9.48
CA VAL A 289 -14.08 6.41 -9.15
C VAL A 289 -15.11 7.01 -10.11
N HIS A 290 -15.93 6.19 -10.77
CA HIS A 290 -17.02 6.69 -11.59
C HIS A 290 -18.20 5.72 -11.63
N ALA A 291 -19.39 6.27 -11.89
CA ALA A 291 -20.60 5.49 -12.09
C ALA A 291 -20.59 4.82 -13.47
N THR A 292 -21.01 3.55 -13.52
CA THR A 292 -21.11 2.76 -14.75
C THR A 292 -22.57 2.61 -15.22
N GLY A 293 -23.51 3.21 -14.48
CA GLY A 293 -24.95 3.22 -14.76
C GLY A 293 -25.75 2.40 -13.74
N GLY A 294 -26.98 2.82 -13.47
CA GLY A 294 -27.82 2.19 -12.43
C GLY A 294 -27.16 2.30 -11.04
N ASP A 295 -26.99 1.14 -10.38
CA ASP A 295 -26.30 0.97 -9.10
C ASP A 295 -24.82 0.62 -9.25
N GLY A 296 -24.29 0.60 -10.48
CA GLY A 296 -22.93 0.15 -10.81
C GLY A 296 -21.87 1.24 -10.69
N TRP A 297 -20.71 0.83 -10.21
CA TRP A 297 -19.54 1.67 -9.97
C TRP A 297 -18.25 0.96 -10.35
N HIS A 298 -17.25 1.75 -10.74
CA HIS A 298 -15.89 1.30 -11.02
C HIS A 298 -14.90 2.16 -10.25
N ALA A 299 -13.96 1.50 -9.57
CA ALA A 299 -12.84 2.15 -8.91
C ALA A 299 -11.51 1.53 -9.33
N ASN A 300 -10.53 2.36 -9.68
CA ASN A 300 -9.14 1.92 -9.88
C ASN A 300 -8.30 2.35 -8.71
N CYS A 301 -7.53 1.43 -8.14
CA CYS A 301 -6.59 1.70 -7.05
C CYS A 301 -5.27 0.98 -7.31
N LYS A 302 -4.17 1.45 -6.72
CA LYS A 302 -2.84 0.82 -6.89
C LYS A 302 -2.83 -0.53 -6.17
N LEU A 303 -2.20 -1.56 -6.73
CA LEU A 303 -1.92 -2.77 -5.97
C LEU A 303 -1.00 -2.38 -4.79
N PRO A 304 -1.29 -2.78 -3.53
CA PRO A 304 -0.42 -2.44 -2.42
C PRO A 304 1.03 -2.81 -2.73
N THR A 305 1.92 -1.86 -2.46
CA THR A 305 3.32 -1.97 -2.85
C THR A 305 3.96 -3.23 -2.29
N ARG A 306 4.55 -4.02 -3.21
CA ARG A 306 5.44 -5.16 -2.93
C ARG A 306 4.86 -6.18 -1.95
N LEU A 307 3.62 -6.61 -2.18
CA LEU A 307 3.06 -7.81 -1.55
C LEU A 307 3.92 -9.04 -1.84
N ASP A 308 4.06 -9.95 -0.89
CA ASP A 308 4.75 -11.22 -1.13
C ASP A 308 3.92 -12.09 -2.12
N PRO A 309 4.53 -13.00 -2.89
CA PRO A 309 3.78 -13.88 -3.78
C PRO A 309 2.72 -14.69 -3.01
N GLY A 310 1.47 -14.65 -3.46
CA GLY A 310 0.38 -15.30 -2.74
C GLY A 310 -1.02 -14.86 -3.14
N TRP A 311 -2.00 -15.41 -2.43
CA TRP A 311 -3.41 -15.07 -2.60
C TRP A 311 -3.87 -14.08 -1.55
N TYR A 312 -4.51 -13.00 -1.98
CA TYR A 312 -4.96 -11.93 -1.12
C TYR A 312 -6.46 -11.71 -1.25
N GLU A 313 -7.11 -11.44 -0.12
CA GLU A 313 -8.49 -10.97 -0.13
C GLU A 313 -8.57 -9.50 -0.54
N VAL A 314 -9.61 -9.20 -1.29
CA VAL A 314 -10.01 -7.90 -1.77
C VAL A 314 -11.43 -7.66 -1.33
N LYS A 315 -11.64 -6.57 -0.61
CA LYS A 315 -12.95 -6.09 -0.17
C LYS A 315 -12.94 -4.56 -0.21
N LEU A 316 -14.11 -3.94 -0.20
CA LEU A 316 -14.20 -2.49 -0.10
C LEU A 316 -15.41 -2.09 0.73
N ARG A 317 -15.34 -0.90 1.32
CA ARG A 317 -16.52 -0.21 1.84
C ARG A 317 -16.66 1.13 1.15
N VAL A 318 -17.87 1.68 1.18
CA VAL A 318 -18.17 3.05 0.74
C VAL A 318 -18.76 3.85 1.89
N ARG A 319 -18.27 5.08 2.12
CA ARG A 319 -18.66 5.92 3.27
C ARG A 319 -18.72 5.12 4.57
N ASP A 320 -19.88 5.09 5.23
CA ASP A 320 -20.23 4.40 6.48
C ASP A 320 -20.89 3.02 6.28
N SER A 321 -20.68 2.38 5.13
CA SER A 321 -21.14 1.00 4.91
C SER A 321 -20.28 -0.05 5.60
N ALA A 322 -20.89 -1.22 5.80
CA ALA A 322 -20.15 -2.45 6.06
C ALA A 322 -19.28 -2.83 4.84
N PHE A 323 -18.31 -3.72 5.05
CA PHE A 323 -17.51 -4.24 3.94
C PHE A 323 -18.33 -5.08 2.97
N SER A 324 -17.94 -5.01 1.70
CA SER A 324 -18.44 -5.89 0.65
C SER A 324 -18.16 -7.38 0.93
N ASN A 325 -18.69 -8.23 0.05
CA ASN A 325 -18.13 -9.57 -0.13
C ASN A 325 -16.63 -9.52 -0.42
N SER A 326 -15.91 -10.59 -0.03
CA SER A 326 -14.49 -10.77 -0.31
C SER A 326 -14.26 -11.50 -1.63
N VAL A 327 -13.38 -10.97 -2.47
CA VAL A 327 -12.86 -11.59 -3.70
C VAL A 327 -11.38 -11.89 -3.52
N ARG A 328 -10.87 -13.00 -4.07
CA ARG A 328 -9.44 -13.33 -3.96
C ARG A 328 -8.72 -13.07 -5.27
N ILE A 329 -7.56 -12.42 -5.17
CA ILE A 329 -6.63 -12.20 -6.27
C ILE A 329 -5.30 -12.89 -6.00
N GLY A 330 -4.63 -13.36 -7.06
CA GLY A 330 -3.29 -13.93 -6.98
C GLY A 330 -2.25 -12.89 -7.39
N VAL A 331 -1.30 -12.60 -6.51
CA VAL A 331 -0.15 -11.72 -6.80
C VAL A 331 1.08 -12.60 -6.98
N ASP A 332 1.75 -12.49 -8.12
CA ASP A 332 2.90 -13.32 -8.52
C ASP A 332 2.67 -14.83 -8.42
N VAL A 333 1.41 -15.28 -8.48
CA VAL A 333 1.07 -16.70 -8.47
C VAL A 333 1.20 -17.24 -9.91
N PRO A 334 2.06 -18.24 -10.18
CA PRO A 334 2.21 -18.78 -11.53
C PRO A 334 0.90 -19.38 -12.06
N VAL A 335 0.54 -19.09 -13.31
CA VAL A 335 -0.71 -19.54 -13.96
C VAL A 335 -0.95 -21.06 -13.81
N VAL A 336 0.10 -21.88 -13.89
CA VAL A 336 0.01 -23.33 -13.72
C VAL A 336 -0.37 -23.72 -12.28
N ALA A 337 0.10 -22.98 -11.27
CA ALA A 337 -0.27 -23.20 -9.87
C ALA A 337 -1.69 -22.69 -9.55
N GLN A 338 -2.21 -21.72 -10.33
CA GLN A 338 -3.59 -21.26 -10.21
C GLN A 338 -4.59 -22.35 -10.65
N ALA A 339 -4.28 -23.10 -11.72
CA ALA A 339 -5.16 -24.13 -12.27
C ALA A 339 -5.34 -25.39 -11.40
N PHE A 340 -4.43 -25.67 -10.45
CA PHE A 340 -4.37 -26.94 -9.72
C PHE A 340 -4.24 -26.79 -8.19
N LEU A 341 -5.03 -25.89 -7.58
CA LEU A 341 -5.14 -25.85 -6.12
C LEU A 341 -5.71 -27.20 -5.60
N PRO A 342 -4.99 -27.96 -4.75
CA PRO A 342 -5.44 -29.27 -4.29
C PRO A 342 -6.71 -29.15 -3.44
N VAL A 343 -7.74 -29.90 -3.81
CA VAL A 343 -9.03 -29.96 -3.13
C VAL A 343 -8.94 -30.90 -1.93
N SER A 344 -9.29 -30.40 -0.75
CA SER A 344 -9.54 -31.24 0.42
C SER A 344 -11.04 -31.23 0.72
N GLY A 345 -11.73 -32.31 0.38
CA GLY A 345 -13.13 -32.54 0.76
C GLY A 345 -14.01 -33.05 -0.38
N SER A 346 -14.68 -34.18 -0.17
CA SER A 346 -15.78 -34.63 -1.02
C SER A 346 -16.99 -33.74 -0.76
N SER A 347 -17.38 -32.91 -1.72
CA SER A 347 -18.62 -32.13 -1.63
C SER A 347 -19.72 -32.73 -2.52
N PHE A 348 -20.98 -32.53 -2.14
CA PHE A 348 -22.15 -32.89 -2.97
C PHE A 348 -22.36 -31.91 -4.15
N LEU A 349 -21.48 -30.91 -4.32
CA LEU A 349 -21.59 -29.90 -5.37
C LEU A 349 -21.17 -30.50 -6.71
N ALA A 350 -22.06 -30.46 -7.70
CA ALA A 350 -21.77 -30.95 -9.04
C ALA A 350 -22.22 -29.95 -10.10
N ILE A 351 -21.26 -29.46 -10.90
CA ILE A 351 -21.55 -28.67 -12.09
C ILE A 351 -22.07 -29.61 -13.18
N ARG A 352 -23.28 -29.35 -13.68
CA ARG A 352 -23.94 -30.13 -14.74
C ARG A 352 -23.84 -29.51 -16.12
N LEU A 353 -23.71 -28.19 -16.17
CA LEU A 353 -23.61 -27.42 -17.41
C LEU A 353 -22.90 -26.10 -17.16
N VAL A 354 -22.15 -25.64 -18.15
CA VAL A 354 -21.54 -24.31 -18.22
C VAL A 354 -21.86 -23.69 -19.59
N THR A 355 -22.28 -22.43 -19.61
CA THR A 355 -22.52 -21.62 -20.82
C THR A 355 -22.12 -20.16 -20.61
N ASP A 356 -22.15 -19.32 -21.65
CA ASP A 356 -21.98 -17.86 -21.55
C ASP A 356 -23.28 -17.08 -21.25
N GLY A 357 -24.42 -17.77 -21.11
CA GLY A 357 -25.74 -17.16 -20.96
C GLY A 357 -26.23 -16.32 -22.15
N ARG A 358 -25.50 -16.31 -23.29
CA ARG A 358 -25.82 -15.53 -24.49
C ARG A 358 -26.00 -16.43 -25.72
N SER A 359 -24.95 -17.18 -26.09
CA SER A 359 -24.99 -18.17 -27.17
C SER A 359 -25.57 -19.51 -26.72
N TRP A 360 -25.49 -19.80 -25.42
CA TRP A 360 -25.93 -21.06 -24.81
C TRP A 360 -25.16 -22.30 -25.31
N GLU A 361 -23.98 -22.10 -25.92
CA GLU A 361 -23.09 -23.19 -26.31
C GLU A 361 -22.56 -23.90 -25.05
N ARG A 362 -22.58 -25.24 -25.08
CA ARG A 362 -22.20 -26.06 -23.93
C ARG A 362 -20.69 -26.07 -23.75
N TYR A 363 -20.22 -25.71 -22.56
CA TYR A 363 -18.80 -25.67 -22.18
C TYR A 363 -17.96 -24.74 -23.04
N ARG A 364 -18.59 -23.74 -23.66
CA ARG A 364 -17.92 -22.70 -24.43
C ARG A 364 -18.39 -21.34 -23.95
N VAL A 365 -17.44 -20.49 -23.60
CA VAL A 365 -17.74 -19.20 -22.98
C VAL A 365 -17.04 -18.07 -23.72
N ASN A 366 -17.84 -17.17 -24.32
CA ASN A 366 -17.33 -15.98 -24.98
C ASN A 366 -16.75 -15.00 -23.95
N THR A 367 -15.52 -14.59 -24.19
CA THR A 367 -14.78 -13.60 -23.39
C THR A 367 -14.97 -12.19 -23.93
N GLY A 368 -14.63 -11.19 -23.12
CA GLY A 368 -14.73 -9.78 -23.49
C GLY A 368 -15.47 -8.93 -22.47
N MET A 369 -15.74 -7.69 -22.83
CA MET A 369 -16.42 -6.74 -21.95
C MET A 369 -17.85 -7.22 -21.62
N ASP A 370 -18.20 -7.16 -20.34
CA ASP A 370 -19.48 -7.65 -19.79
C ASP A 370 -19.76 -9.14 -20.05
N ALA A 371 -18.72 -9.93 -20.34
CA ALA A 371 -18.85 -11.38 -20.48
C ALA A 371 -19.29 -12.00 -19.15
N CYS A 372 -20.03 -13.09 -19.25
CA CYS A 372 -20.62 -13.79 -18.13
C CYS A 372 -20.41 -15.28 -18.34
N VAL A 373 -20.25 -16.02 -17.24
CA VAL A 373 -20.40 -17.47 -17.22
C VAL A 373 -21.63 -17.84 -16.41
N SER A 374 -22.41 -18.79 -16.92
CA SER A 374 -23.60 -19.35 -16.28
C SER A 374 -23.37 -20.84 -16.03
N LEU A 375 -23.55 -21.28 -14.79
CA LEU A 375 -23.38 -22.65 -14.35
C LEU A 375 -24.72 -23.21 -13.84
N TRP A 376 -25.04 -24.46 -14.16
CA TRP A 376 -26.12 -25.20 -13.50
C TRP A 376 -25.53 -26.18 -12.53
N VAL A 377 -25.84 -26.01 -11.24
CA VAL A 377 -25.17 -26.71 -10.15
C VAL A 377 -26.18 -27.44 -9.27
N ALA A 378 -25.89 -28.72 -9.01
CA ALA A 378 -26.59 -29.52 -8.02
C ALA A 378 -25.92 -29.40 -6.64
N GLY A 379 -26.70 -29.50 -5.56
CA GLY A 379 -26.19 -29.59 -4.18
C GLY A 379 -26.08 -28.27 -3.42
N LEU A 380 -26.50 -27.14 -4.01
CA LEU A 380 -26.67 -25.87 -3.30
C LEU A 380 -27.95 -25.90 -2.45
N PRO A 381 -27.98 -25.24 -1.27
CA PRO A 381 -29.22 -25.08 -0.49
C PRO A 381 -30.24 -24.22 -1.24
N ASP A 382 -31.53 -24.30 -0.88
CA ASP A 382 -32.57 -23.38 -1.38
C ASP A 382 -33.43 -22.91 -0.21
N PRO A 383 -33.39 -21.61 0.15
CA PRO A 383 -32.65 -20.53 -0.51
C PRO A 383 -31.12 -20.62 -0.30
N CYS A 384 -30.35 -20.25 -1.32
CA CYS A 384 -28.89 -20.06 -1.22
C CYS A 384 -28.54 -18.58 -1.17
N ASP A 385 -27.78 -18.16 -0.16
CA ASP A 385 -27.18 -16.84 -0.17
C ASP A 385 -26.00 -16.81 -1.16
N ARG A 386 -26.11 -15.96 -2.19
CA ARG A 386 -25.05 -15.79 -3.21
C ARG A 386 -23.75 -15.25 -2.62
N ALA A 387 -23.77 -14.56 -1.47
CA ALA A 387 -22.56 -14.05 -0.83
C ALA A 387 -21.58 -15.17 -0.42
N HIS A 388 -22.08 -16.40 -0.28
CA HIS A 388 -21.27 -17.57 0.05
C HIS A 388 -20.86 -18.39 -1.20
N VAL A 389 -21.24 -17.95 -2.40
CA VAL A 389 -21.00 -18.66 -3.66
C VAL A 389 -19.92 -17.93 -4.48
N ARG A 390 -18.87 -18.67 -4.85
CA ARG A 390 -17.81 -18.19 -5.74
C ARG A 390 -17.65 -19.15 -6.91
N VAL A 391 -17.34 -18.60 -8.08
CA VAL A 391 -16.97 -19.34 -9.28
C VAL A 391 -15.47 -19.21 -9.45
N ARG A 392 -14.72 -20.31 -9.34
CA ARG A 392 -13.28 -20.31 -9.54
C ARG A 392 -12.97 -20.61 -11.00
N LEU A 393 -12.42 -19.65 -11.74
CA LEU A 393 -11.99 -19.80 -13.13
C LEU A 393 -10.47 -19.71 -13.19
N ASN A 394 -9.80 -20.77 -13.67
CA ASN A 394 -8.35 -20.86 -13.77
C ASN A 394 -7.62 -20.48 -12.46
N GLY A 395 -8.23 -20.79 -11.31
CA GLY A 395 -7.70 -20.49 -9.98
C GLY A 395 -8.16 -19.17 -9.37
N ALA A 396 -8.62 -18.21 -10.17
CA ALA A 396 -9.11 -16.93 -9.69
C ALA A 396 -10.57 -17.04 -9.22
N ASP A 397 -10.88 -16.44 -8.07
CA ASP A 397 -12.25 -16.45 -7.52
C ASP A 397 -13.07 -15.30 -8.10
N LEU A 398 -14.20 -15.63 -8.73
CA LEU A 398 -15.19 -14.70 -9.23
C LEU A 398 -16.42 -14.73 -8.30
N PRO A 399 -16.92 -13.58 -7.83
CA PRO A 399 -18.12 -13.55 -7.01
C PRO A 399 -19.36 -13.91 -7.85
N ALA A 400 -20.29 -14.69 -7.26
CA ALA A 400 -21.56 -14.96 -7.94
C ALA A 400 -22.43 -13.69 -7.99
N ILE A 401 -22.82 -13.26 -9.19
CA ILE A 401 -23.72 -12.12 -9.36
C ILE A 401 -25.20 -12.52 -9.30
N PHE A 402 -25.50 -13.80 -9.49
CA PHE A 402 -26.85 -14.35 -9.42
C PHE A 402 -26.83 -15.81 -9.00
N VAL A 403 -27.80 -16.22 -8.18
CA VAL A 403 -28.09 -17.62 -7.83
C VAL A 403 -29.61 -17.80 -7.85
N SER A 404 -30.11 -18.75 -8.64
CA SER A 404 -31.54 -19.07 -8.68
C SER A 404 -31.94 -20.07 -7.59
N SER A 405 -33.23 -20.07 -7.23
CA SER A 405 -33.87 -21.24 -6.58
C SER A 405 -33.77 -22.48 -7.46
N HIS A 406 -34.04 -23.65 -6.85
CA HIS A 406 -34.00 -24.93 -7.54
C HIS A 406 -35.01 -24.96 -8.70
N ASP A 407 -34.53 -25.40 -9.86
CA ASP A 407 -35.40 -25.77 -10.98
C ASP A 407 -36.07 -27.14 -10.73
N ARG A 408 -36.81 -27.64 -11.73
CA ARG A 408 -37.53 -28.92 -11.63
C ARG A 408 -36.62 -30.14 -11.45
N GLU A 409 -35.34 -30.02 -11.81
CA GLU A 409 -34.32 -31.07 -11.67
C GLU A 409 -33.49 -30.90 -10.40
N GLY A 410 -33.80 -29.89 -9.57
CA GLY A 410 -33.06 -29.57 -8.35
C GLY A 410 -31.74 -28.83 -8.62
N LEU A 411 -31.59 -28.18 -9.78
CA LEU A 411 -30.40 -27.41 -10.13
C LEU A 411 -30.61 -25.93 -9.85
N SER A 412 -29.57 -25.26 -9.37
CA SER A 412 -29.51 -23.79 -9.28
C SER A 412 -28.64 -23.25 -10.41
N GLN A 413 -29.12 -22.22 -11.09
CA GLN A 413 -28.31 -21.42 -12.00
C GLN A 413 -27.46 -20.44 -11.18
N VAL A 414 -26.15 -20.41 -11.44
CA VAL A 414 -25.19 -19.47 -10.87
C VAL A 414 -24.53 -18.69 -11.98
N ASN A 415 -24.56 -17.36 -11.91
CA ASN A 415 -23.87 -16.51 -12.89
C ASN A 415 -22.71 -15.76 -12.22
N ALA A 416 -21.60 -15.60 -12.94
CA ALA A 416 -20.47 -14.77 -12.55
C ALA A 416 -20.00 -13.91 -13.74
N LEU A 417 -19.57 -12.68 -13.47
CA LEU A 417 -18.95 -11.84 -14.50
C LEU A 417 -17.53 -12.31 -14.77
N LEU A 418 -17.16 -12.26 -16.04
CA LEU A 418 -15.81 -12.54 -16.49
C LEU A 418 -15.01 -11.24 -16.64
N PRO A 419 -13.73 -11.23 -16.26
CA PRO A 419 -12.79 -10.17 -16.62
C PRO A 419 -12.68 -9.98 -18.14
N ALA A 420 -12.52 -8.71 -18.56
CA ALA A 420 -12.71 -8.32 -19.96
C ALA A 420 -11.56 -8.76 -20.89
N GLY A 421 -10.39 -9.07 -20.36
CA GLY A 421 -9.16 -9.43 -21.08
C GLY A 421 -8.74 -10.88 -20.92
N LEU A 422 -9.66 -11.79 -20.58
CA LEU A 422 -9.32 -13.21 -20.53
C LEU A 422 -8.80 -13.71 -21.87
N PRO A 423 -7.66 -14.42 -21.89
CA PRO A 423 -7.19 -15.04 -23.11
C PRO A 423 -8.11 -16.20 -23.52
N ALA A 424 -8.33 -16.33 -24.83
CA ALA A 424 -8.97 -17.50 -25.40
C ALA A 424 -8.10 -18.76 -25.18
N GLY A 425 -8.74 -19.91 -25.02
CA GLY A 425 -8.07 -21.19 -24.80
C GLY A 425 -8.78 -22.10 -23.79
N PRO A 426 -8.16 -23.23 -23.43
CA PRO A 426 -8.73 -24.14 -22.44
C PRO A 426 -8.76 -23.49 -21.05
N GLY A 427 -9.90 -23.61 -20.38
CA GLY A 427 -10.10 -23.15 -19.01
C GLY A 427 -10.67 -24.23 -18.11
N TRP A 428 -10.53 -24.04 -16.80
CA TRP A 428 -11.09 -24.91 -15.77
C TRP A 428 -11.93 -24.10 -14.82
N ILE A 429 -13.16 -24.57 -14.56
CA ILE A 429 -14.12 -23.89 -13.70
C ILE A 429 -14.60 -24.79 -12.58
N ALA A 430 -14.69 -24.25 -11.37
CA ALA A 430 -15.26 -24.92 -10.21
C ALA A 430 -16.22 -23.98 -9.47
N LEU A 431 -17.17 -24.56 -8.75
CA LEU A 431 -18.03 -23.81 -7.84
C LEU A 431 -17.53 -24.01 -6.40
N ILE A 432 -17.50 -22.93 -5.62
CA ILE A 432 -17.20 -22.93 -4.19
C ILE A 432 -18.42 -22.44 -3.44
N PHE A 433 -18.80 -23.17 -2.39
CA PHE A 433 -19.82 -22.76 -1.42
C PHE A 433 -19.31 -22.99 0.01
N GLY A 434 -19.11 -21.91 0.77
CA GLY A 434 -18.41 -21.97 2.06
C GLY A 434 -17.01 -22.58 1.89
N GLU A 435 -16.76 -23.68 2.62
CA GLU A 435 -15.51 -24.46 2.55
C GLU A 435 -15.56 -25.61 1.52
N SER A 436 -16.70 -25.82 0.87
CA SER A 436 -16.88 -26.90 -0.12
C SER A 436 -16.57 -26.44 -1.53
N GLN A 437 -15.92 -27.29 -2.33
CA GLN A 437 -15.66 -27.05 -3.75
C GLN A 437 -16.18 -28.22 -4.60
N SER A 438 -16.76 -27.93 -5.76
CA SER A 438 -17.06 -28.95 -6.78
C SER A 438 -15.78 -29.50 -7.43
N GLU A 439 -15.90 -30.63 -8.12
CA GLU A 439 -14.89 -30.98 -9.13
C GLU A 439 -14.80 -29.89 -10.20
N ALA A 440 -13.58 -29.68 -10.72
CA ALA A 440 -13.35 -28.72 -11.79
C ALA A 440 -13.80 -29.31 -13.13
N VAL A 441 -14.47 -28.50 -13.94
CA VAL A 441 -14.93 -28.86 -15.27
C VAL A 441 -14.15 -28.06 -16.31
N GLY A 442 -13.70 -28.74 -17.36
CA GLY A 442 -13.04 -28.09 -18.50
C GLY A 442 -14.03 -27.33 -19.38
N LEU A 443 -13.61 -26.19 -19.91
CA LEU A 443 -14.35 -25.38 -20.87
C LEU A 443 -13.41 -24.72 -21.89
N GLU A 444 -13.96 -24.22 -22.97
CA GLU A 444 -13.24 -23.40 -23.97
C GLU A 444 -13.64 -21.93 -23.81
N LEU A 445 -12.65 -21.08 -23.52
CA LEU A 445 -12.78 -19.61 -23.56
C LEU A 445 -12.54 -19.17 -25.00
N VAL A 446 -13.46 -18.40 -25.58
CA VAL A 446 -13.41 -17.97 -26.99
C VAL A 446 -13.51 -16.47 -27.18
#